data_AF-A0A4S4A9Q6-F1
#
_entry.id   AF-A0A4S4A9Q6-F1
#
_cell.length_a   1.000
_cell.length_b   1.000
_cell.length_c   1.000
_cell.angle_alpha   90.00
_cell.angle_beta   90.00
_cell.angle_gamma   90.00
#
_symmetry.space_group_name_H-M   'P 1'
#
loop_
_entity.id
_entity.type
_entity.pdbx_description
1 polymer ?
#
loop_
_entity_poly.entity_id
_entity_poly.type
_entity_poly.pdbx_seq_one_letter_code
_entity_poly.pdbx_strand_id
1 'polypeptide(L)'
;MNTPIANGTVRVIDGVERIHYDGYWLKVYAPPADSLQAKKTLIGALTRRLFNHVEHGINIPGKRIGEARAAFEAETDPAHRRVKGAMLAGALFNRATDIFTKLVELQEQGVEIDQDNALMRECGQCLQESLTLGKLVLHRSGEEGIDELWGEPFRAFSIPVEAFYDSRYVKIAQTMRDIDRIAAEMITTLACNPLFEGIEPLIRRFADIAKVKCETLRTDDAIFDVWADFVVTSEALSAFTPHLPADATIDQRQLAAAGQRLIVQGRDLVTYITRARVPMPKSTREYIERCKVFEAACKTGVAGDALEPLP
;
A
#
# COMPACT_ATOMS: atom_id res chain seq x y z
N MET A 1 4.29 -1.64 36.26
CA MET A 1 4.01 -0.89 35.02
C MET A 1 5.22 -1.08 34.13
N ASN A 2 5.09 -1.74 32.98
CA ASN A 2 6.22 -1.87 32.05
C ASN A 2 6.49 -0.51 31.41
N THR A 3 7.75 -0.06 31.46
CA THR A 3 8.19 1.13 30.74
C THR A 3 7.90 0.96 29.25
N PRO A 4 7.24 1.92 28.58
CA PRO A 4 7.01 1.84 27.15
C PRO A 4 8.33 1.70 26.39
N ILE A 5 8.39 0.76 25.44
CA ILE A 5 9.58 0.48 24.64
C ILE A 5 9.76 1.63 23.65
N ALA A 6 10.94 2.24 23.61
CA ALA A 6 11.22 3.35 22.71
C ALA A 6 11.24 2.88 21.25
N ASN A 7 10.73 3.71 20.34
CA ASN A 7 10.88 3.48 18.90
C ASN A 7 12.37 3.44 18.52
N GLY A 8 12.73 2.52 17.62
CA GLY A 8 14.12 2.25 17.26
C GLY A 8 14.86 1.28 18.20
N THR A 9 14.21 0.78 19.26
CA THR A 9 14.82 -0.27 20.10
C THR A 9 15.03 -1.54 19.28
N VAL A 10 16.25 -2.07 19.26
CA VAL A 10 16.61 -3.32 18.59
C VAL A 10 16.75 -4.46 19.60
N ARG A 11 16.21 -5.64 19.28
CA ARG A 11 16.35 -6.87 20.08
C ARG A 11 16.40 -8.10 19.19
N VAL A 12 17.03 -9.16 19.67
CA VAL A 12 16.90 -10.50 19.07
C VAL A 12 15.68 -11.18 19.69
N ILE A 13 14.71 -11.57 18.85
CA ILE A 13 13.49 -12.29 19.24
C ILE A 13 13.39 -13.52 18.33
N ASP A 14 13.31 -14.71 18.93
CA ASP A 14 13.29 -15.99 18.21
C ASP A 14 14.47 -16.16 17.22
N GLY A 15 15.65 -15.66 17.60
CA GLY A 15 16.85 -15.71 16.77
C GLY A 15 16.88 -14.69 15.62
N VAL A 16 15.88 -13.82 15.50
CA VAL A 16 15.79 -12.79 14.45
C VAL A 16 16.01 -11.41 15.07
N GLU A 17 16.88 -10.60 14.47
CA GLU A 17 17.03 -9.20 14.83
C GLU A 17 15.76 -8.42 14.45
N ARG A 18 15.15 -7.77 15.42
CA ARG A 18 13.91 -7.01 15.26
C ARG A 18 14.05 -5.60 15.83
N ILE A 19 13.39 -4.64 15.18
CA ILE A 19 13.33 -3.23 15.58
C ILE A 19 11.90 -2.85 15.97
N HIS A 20 11.74 -2.13 17.08
CA HIS A 20 10.45 -1.73 17.61
C HIS A 20 9.98 -0.38 17.04
N TYR A 21 8.79 -0.34 16.47
CA TYR A 21 8.08 0.89 16.09
C TYR A 21 6.59 0.77 16.36
N ASP A 22 6.01 1.78 17.02
CA ASP A 22 4.56 1.96 17.21
C ASP A 22 3.83 0.71 17.77
N GLY A 23 4.52 -0.07 18.62
CA GLY A 23 3.99 -1.29 19.24
C GLY A 23 4.32 -2.60 18.49
N TYR A 24 5.03 -2.52 17.37
CA TYR A 24 5.34 -3.66 16.51
C TYR A 24 6.85 -3.95 16.52
N TRP A 25 7.19 -5.24 16.56
CA TRP A 25 8.56 -5.73 16.35
C TRP A 25 8.72 -6.17 14.91
N LEU A 26 9.52 -5.44 14.15
CA LEU A 26 9.73 -5.65 12.73
C LEU A 26 11.06 -6.35 12.46
N LYS A 27 11.09 -7.34 11.57
CA LYS A 27 12.34 -7.95 11.10
C LYS A 27 13.25 -6.89 10.48
N VAL A 28 14.49 -6.83 10.97
CA VAL A 28 15.52 -5.94 10.44
C VAL A 28 16.17 -6.59 9.21
N TYR A 29 16.38 -5.77 8.17
CA TYR A 29 17.21 -6.10 7.03
C TYR A 29 18.42 -5.19 7.01
N ALA A 30 19.58 -5.77 6.76
CA ALA A 30 20.79 -4.99 6.53
C ALA A 30 20.57 -4.05 5.34
N PRO A 31 20.75 -2.73 5.51
CA PRO A 31 20.69 -1.81 4.39
C PRO A 31 21.79 -2.18 3.39
N PRO A 32 21.54 -2.01 2.08
CA PRO A 32 22.58 -2.22 1.09
C PRO A 32 23.71 -1.20 1.30
N ALA A 33 24.92 -1.54 0.88
CA ALA A 33 26.08 -0.65 0.97
C ALA A 33 25.75 0.72 0.37
N ASP A 34 26.22 1.81 1.00
CA ASP A 34 26.05 3.17 0.49
C ASP A 34 26.97 3.41 -0.71
N SER A 35 26.64 2.78 -1.83
CA SER A 35 27.33 2.86 -3.11
C SER A 35 26.37 3.31 -4.21
N LEU A 36 26.92 3.91 -5.27
CA LEU A 36 26.13 4.35 -6.42
C LEU A 36 25.38 3.19 -7.10
N GLN A 37 26.03 2.03 -7.18
CA GLN A 37 25.43 0.83 -7.77
C GLN A 37 24.26 0.28 -6.93
N ALA A 38 24.38 0.33 -5.60
CA ALA A 38 23.28 -0.01 -4.70
C ALA A 38 22.11 0.99 -4.84
N LYS A 39 22.40 2.30 -4.95
CA LYS A 39 21.37 3.33 -5.19
C LYS A 39 20.68 3.16 -6.55
N LYS A 40 21.41 2.84 -7.61
CA LYS A 40 20.85 2.49 -8.94
C LYS A 40 19.91 1.30 -8.86
N THR A 41 20.33 0.24 -8.19
CA THR A 41 19.51 -0.97 -7.98
C THR A 41 18.25 -0.66 -7.17
N LEU A 42 18.39 0.14 -6.09
CA LEU A 42 17.29 0.56 -5.23
C LEU A 42 16.27 1.38 -6.02
N ILE A 43 16.70 2.41 -6.76
CA ILE A 43 15.80 3.25 -7.57
C ILE A 43 15.05 2.39 -8.58
N GLY A 44 15.72 1.51 -9.33
CA GLY A 44 15.04 0.60 -10.26
C GLY A 44 14.02 -0.32 -9.58
N ALA A 45 14.29 -0.78 -8.36
CA ALA A 45 13.33 -1.54 -7.57
C ALA A 45 12.13 -0.69 -7.10
N LEU A 46 12.36 0.55 -6.70
CA LEU A 46 11.30 1.48 -6.29
C LEU A 46 10.42 1.90 -7.47
N THR A 47 11.01 2.17 -8.65
CA THR A 47 10.28 2.44 -9.91
C THR A 47 9.34 1.29 -10.24
N ARG A 48 9.84 0.05 -10.21
CA ARG A 48 8.99 -1.14 -10.42
C ARG A 48 7.91 -1.27 -9.36
N ARG A 49 8.22 -0.99 -8.10
CA ARG A 49 7.23 -1.04 -7.02
C ARG A 49 6.11 -0.01 -7.26
N LEU A 50 6.44 1.25 -7.52
CA LEU A 50 5.48 2.30 -7.81
C LEU A 50 4.50 1.87 -8.91
N PHE A 51 5.00 1.52 -10.11
CA PHE A 51 4.15 1.19 -11.25
C PHE A 51 3.36 -0.13 -11.10
N ASN A 52 3.72 -1.00 -10.16
CA ASN A 52 2.96 -2.22 -9.85
C ASN A 52 1.73 -1.95 -8.98
N HIS A 53 1.66 -0.80 -8.31
CA HIS A 53 0.63 -0.44 -7.33
C HIS A 53 -0.31 0.67 -7.79
N VAL A 54 0.02 1.37 -8.87
CA VAL A 54 -0.80 2.46 -9.41
C VAL A 54 -1.61 2.01 -10.62
N GLU A 55 -2.53 2.86 -11.07
CA GLU A 55 -3.33 2.66 -12.28
C GLU A 55 -2.51 2.18 -13.49
N HIS A 56 -3.09 1.26 -14.26
CA HIS A 56 -2.47 0.77 -15.48
C HIS A 56 -2.40 1.87 -16.56
N GLY A 57 -1.40 1.78 -17.44
CA GLY A 57 -1.26 2.69 -18.57
C GLY A 57 -0.54 4.02 -18.28
N ILE A 58 -0.24 4.34 -17.01
CA ILE A 58 0.44 5.60 -16.65
C ILE A 58 1.97 5.52 -16.70
N ASN A 59 2.55 4.33 -16.89
CA ASN A 59 4.00 4.13 -17.00
C ASN A 59 4.51 4.60 -18.38
N ILE A 60 4.56 5.92 -18.57
CA ILE A 60 4.93 6.56 -19.83
C ILE A 60 6.45 6.76 -19.92
N PRO A 61 7.10 6.43 -21.05
CA PRO A 61 8.54 6.66 -21.22
C PRO A 61 8.95 8.13 -21.01
N GLY A 62 10.05 8.38 -20.30
CA GLY A 62 10.49 9.74 -19.96
C GLY A 62 10.87 10.62 -21.15
N LYS A 63 11.18 10.03 -22.30
CA LYS A 63 11.39 10.76 -23.56
C LYS A 63 10.11 11.44 -24.11
N ARG A 64 8.93 10.98 -23.70
CA ARG A 64 7.62 11.50 -24.16
C ARG A 64 7.03 12.57 -23.24
N ILE A 65 7.82 13.13 -22.32
CA ILE A 65 7.37 14.16 -21.36
C ILE A 65 6.70 15.36 -22.04
N GLY A 66 7.22 15.82 -23.18
CA GLY A 66 6.63 16.94 -23.93
C GLY A 66 5.24 16.61 -24.47
N GLU A 67 5.05 15.42 -25.04
CA GLU A 67 3.75 14.93 -25.52
C GLU A 67 2.76 14.77 -24.37
N ALA A 68 3.20 14.18 -23.25
CA ALA A 68 2.36 13.99 -22.07
C ALA A 68 1.92 15.35 -21.47
N ARG A 69 2.84 16.33 -21.43
CA ARG A 69 2.56 17.68 -20.93
C ARG A 69 1.57 18.42 -21.81
N ALA A 70 1.79 18.44 -23.12
CA ALA A 70 0.87 19.07 -24.06
C ALA A 70 -0.54 18.45 -23.97
N ALA A 71 -0.62 17.12 -23.86
CA ALA A 71 -1.90 16.43 -23.70
C ALA A 71 -2.62 16.81 -22.40
N PHE A 72 -1.90 16.90 -21.28
CA PHE A 72 -2.43 17.31 -19.98
C PHE A 72 -2.90 18.77 -19.98
N GLU A 73 -2.10 19.68 -20.54
CA GLU A 73 -2.39 21.11 -20.56
C GLU A 73 -3.62 21.44 -21.42
N ALA A 74 -3.74 20.79 -22.58
CA ALA A 74 -4.84 20.98 -23.53
C ALA A 74 -6.17 20.34 -23.08
N GLU A 75 -6.15 19.45 -22.09
CA GLU A 75 -7.37 18.76 -21.63
C GLU A 75 -8.22 19.66 -20.74
N THR A 76 -9.51 19.76 -21.05
CA THR A 76 -10.48 20.57 -20.31
C THR A 76 -11.44 19.72 -19.49
N ASP A 77 -11.67 18.45 -19.87
CA ASP A 77 -12.47 17.53 -19.08
C ASP A 77 -11.70 17.14 -17.79
N PRO A 78 -12.26 17.39 -16.59
CA PRO A 78 -11.54 17.13 -15.34
C PRO A 78 -11.15 15.66 -15.13
N ALA A 79 -11.98 14.71 -15.55
CA ALA A 79 -11.72 13.29 -15.36
C ALA A 79 -10.59 12.81 -16.28
N HIS A 80 -10.61 13.21 -17.55
CA HIS A 80 -9.53 12.95 -18.49
C HIS A 80 -8.25 13.68 -18.08
N ARG A 81 -8.35 14.92 -17.59
CA ARG A 81 -7.20 15.72 -17.16
C ARG A 81 -6.48 15.06 -16.00
N ARG A 82 -7.20 14.45 -15.05
CA ARG A 82 -6.61 13.63 -13.97
C ARG A 82 -5.74 12.49 -14.54
N VAL A 83 -6.29 11.70 -15.46
CA VAL A 83 -5.57 10.56 -16.07
C VAL A 83 -4.34 11.03 -16.84
N LYS A 84 -4.48 12.10 -17.63
CA LYS A 84 -3.34 12.68 -18.36
C LYS A 84 -2.29 13.27 -17.42
N GLY A 85 -2.71 13.82 -16.28
CA GLY A 85 -1.82 14.25 -15.20
C GLY A 85 -1.04 13.08 -14.59
N ALA A 86 -1.69 11.93 -14.39
CA ALA A 86 -1.05 10.69 -13.95
C ALA A 86 -0.04 10.16 -14.98
N MET A 87 -0.36 10.23 -16.28
CA MET A 87 0.56 9.89 -17.37
C MET A 87 1.79 10.83 -17.40
N LEU A 88 1.58 12.13 -17.19
CA LEU A 88 2.66 13.11 -17.08
C LEU A 88 3.54 12.83 -15.85
N ALA A 89 2.93 12.51 -14.70
CA ALA A 89 3.65 12.10 -13.50
C ALA A 89 4.58 10.91 -13.78
N GLY A 90 4.09 9.89 -14.50
CA GLY A 90 4.88 8.73 -14.90
C GLY A 90 6.01 9.08 -15.89
N ALA A 91 5.76 9.96 -16.85
CA ALA A 91 6.81 10.43 -17.77
C ALA A 91 7.92 11.20 -17.05
N LEU A 92 7.57 12.11 -16.14
CA LEU A 92 8.50 12.83 -15.28
C LEU A 92 9.33 11.86 -14.41
N PHE A 93 8.65 10.89 -13.81
CA PHE A 93 9.28 9.88 -12.96
C PHE A 93 10.32 9.04 -13.72
N ASN A 94 9.94 8.56 -14.91
CA ASN A 94 10.83 7.78 -15.75
C ASN A 94 11.99 8.64 -16.28
N ARG A 95 11.74 9.92 -16.62
CA ARG A 95 12.81 10.85 -17.00
C ARG A 95 13.85 11.00 -15.88
N ALA A 96 13.40 11.17 -14.64
CA ALA A 96 14.31 11.25 -13.49
C ALA A 96 15.13 9.96 -13.32
N THR A 97 14.48 8.81 -13.45
CA THR A 97 15.13 7.49 -13.37
C THR A 97 16.18 7.30 -14.48
N ASP A 98 15.87 7.73 -15.70
CA ASP A 98 16.78 7.69 -16.86
C ASP A 98 18.00 8.57 -16.62
N ILE A 99 17.81 9.82 -16.17
CA ILE A 99 18.90 10.74 -15.84
C ILE A 99 19.79 10.14 -14.75
N PHE A 100 19.20 9.68 -13.64
CA PHE A 100 19.95 9.10 -12.53
C PHE A 100 20.80 7.91 -12.97
N THR A 101 20.21 7.03 -13.78
CA THR A 101 20.90 5.85 -14.33
C THR A 101 22.15 6.26 -15.10
N LYS A 102 22.05 7.32 -15.92
CA LYS A 102 23.19 7.83 -16.70
C LYS A 102 24.24 8.51 -15.84
N LEU A 103 23.84 9.21 -14.78
CA LEU A 103 24.79 9.82 -13.84
C LEU A 103 25.63 8.76 -13.12
N VAL A 104 25.01 7.68 -12.65
CA VAL A 104 25.74 6.56 -12.05
C VAL A 104 26.72 5.94 -13.05
N GLU A 105 26.28 5.71 -14.30
CA GLU A 105 27.15 5.14 -15.35
C GLU A 105 28.37 6.03 -15.65
N LEU A 106 28.21 7.36 -15.63
CA LEU A 106 29.32 8.29 -15.81
C LEU A 106 30.30 8.24 -14.63
N GLN A 107 29.79 8.20 -13.39
CA GLN A 107 30.63 8.08 -12.20
C GLN A 107 31.40 6.76 -12.17
N GLU A 108 30.81 5.66 -12.63
CA GLU A 108 31.49 4.37 -12.79
C GLU A 108 32.67 4.42 -13.78
N GLN A 109 32.64 5.34 -14.74
CA GLN A 109 33.77 5.60 -15.65
C GLN A 109 34.79 6.60 -15.09
N GLY A 110 34.66 7.02 -13.83
CA GLY A 110 35.57 7.95 -13.16
C GLY A 110 35.25 9.42 -13.42
N VAL A 111 34.07 9.76 -13.96
CA VAL A 111 33.63 11.16 -14.10
C VAL A 111 33.16 11.67 -12.75
N GLU A 112 33.80 12.72 -12.25
CA GLU A 112 33.34 13.42 -11.05
C GLU A 112 32.07 14.21 -11.35
N ILE A 113 31.02 13.99 -10.56
CA ILE A 113 29.73 14.66 -10.68
C ILE A 113 29.47 15.42 -9.38
N ASP A 114 29.49 16.75 -9.48
CA ASP A 114 29.13 17.64 -8.37
C ASP A 114 27.64 17.50 -8.02
N GLN A 115 27.28 17.77 -6.76
CA GLN A 115 25.88 17.83 -6.32
C GLN A 115 25.08 18.93 -7.05
N ASP A 116 25.75 20.02 -7.46
CA ASP A 116 25.12 21.13 -8.21
C ASP A 116 25.03 20.90 -9.73
N ASN A 117 25.40 19.69 -10.18
CA ASN A 117 25.34 19.30 -11.59
C ASN A 117 23.94 19.55 -12.19
N ALA A 118 23.91 20.10 -13.41
CA ALA A 118 22.66 20.45 -14.09
C ALA A 118 21.70 19.26 -14.26
N LEU A 119 22.23 18.06 -14.50
CA LEU A 119 21.43 16.83 -14.60
C LEU A 119 20.89 16.38 -13.24
N MET A 120 21.64 16.58 -12.16
CA MET A 120 21.13 16.34 -10.79
C MET A 120 19.96 17.27 -10.49
N ARG A 121 20.07 18.55 -10.87
CA ARG A 121 18.98 19.53 -10.73
C ARG A 121 17.75 19.17 -11.57
N GLU A 122 17.93 18.76 -12.83
CA GLU A 122 16.83 18.31 -13.70
C GLU A 122 16.15 17.05 -13.14
N CYS A 123 16.93 16.09 -12.63
CA CYS A 123 16.41 14.89 -11.98
C CYS A 123 15.54 15.25 -10.76
N GLY A 124 16.04 16.13 -9.88
CA GLY A 124 15.30 16.62 -8.71
C GLY A 124 14.00 17.34 -9.08
N GLN A 125 14.03 18.21 -10.09
CA GLN A 125 12.83 18.90 -10.60
C GLN A 125 11.79 17.91 -11.13
N CYS A 126 12.22 16.91 -11.91
CA CYS A 126 11.34 15.87 -12.43
C CYS A 126 10.67 15.08 -11.29
N LEU A 127 11.43 14.68 -10.27
CA LEU A 127 10.88 13.95 -9.11
C LEU A 127 9.91 14.80 -8.29
N GLN A 128 10.22 16.09 -8.08
CA GLN A 128 9.36 17.00 -7.32
C GLN A 128 8.02 17.26 -8.03
N GLU A 129 8.06 17.47 -9.34
CA GLU A 129 6.84 17.65 -10.13
C GLU A 129 6.06 16.34 -10.24
N SER A 130 6.75 15.21 -10.43
CA SER A 130 6.15 13.88 -10.43
C SER A 130 5.44 13.58 -9.11
N LEU A 131 6.05 13.89 -7.96
CA LEU A 131 5.42 13.76 -6.64
C LEU A 131 4.15 14.61 -6.51
N THR A 132 4.17 15.82 -7.07
CA THR A 132 3.01 16.72 -7.02
C THR A 132 1.85 16.18 -7.86
N LEU A 133 2.12 15.76 -9.09
CA LEU A 133 1.12 15.16 -9.97
C LEU A 133 0.72 13.74 -9.55
N GLY A 134 1.57 13.04 -8.80
CA GLY A 134 1.34 11.72 -8.24
C GLY A 134 0.08 11.64 -7.38
N LYS A 135 -0.33 12.76 -6.79
CA LYS A 135 -1.59 12.90 -6.03
C LYS A 135 -2.86 12.71 -6.86
N LEU A 136 -2.76 12.81 -8.19
CA LEU A 136 -3.86 12.55 -9.13
C LEU A 136 -4.03 11.06 -9.43
N VAL A 137 -3.05 10.24 -9.05
CA VAL A 137 -2.96 8.83 -9.40
C VAL A 137 -3.67 8.00 -8.35
N LEU A 138 -4.52 7.09 -8.78
CA LEU A 138 -5.19 6.13 -7.91
C LEU A 138 -4.34 4.87 -7.73
N HIS A 139 -4.61 4.14 -6.65
CA HIS A 139 -4.13 2.77 -6.55
C HIS A 139 -4.74 1.94 -7.69
N ARG A 140 -4.08 0.85 -8.08
CA ARG A 140 -4.54 -0.05 -9.16
C ARG A 140 -5.95 -0.63 -8.95
N SER A 141 -6.48 -0.58 -7.73
CA SER A 141 -7.86 -0.98 -7.43
C SER A 141 -8.91 0.10 -7.72
N GLY A 142 -8.49 1.33 -8.04
CA GLY A 142 -9.35 2.51 -8.12
C GLY A 142 -9.55 3.25 -6.79
N GLU A 143 -8.98 2.72 -5.70
CA GLU A 143 -8.98 3.36 -4.37
C GLU A 143 -8.02 4.56 -4.32
N GLU A 144 -7.90 5.19 -3.16
CA GLU A 144 -7.00 6.33 -2.97
C GLU A 144 -5.57 6.09 -3.49
N GLY A 145 -4.92 7.16 -3.94
CA GLY A 145 -3.51 7.15 -4.30
C GLY A 145 -2.59 6.87 -3.11
N ILE A 146 -1.36 6.43 -3.39
CA ILE A 146 -0.34 6.18 -2.35
C ILE A 146 0.82 7.14 -2.55
N ASP A 147 0.71 8.34 -1.96
CA ASP A 147 1.69 9.42 -2.09
C ASP A 147 3.11 8.98 -1.69
N GLU A 148 3.24 8.12 -0.68
CA GLU A 148 4.53 7.59 -0.24
C GLU A 148 5.31 6.90 -1.37
N LEU A 149 4.63 6.19 -2.27
CA LEU A 149 5.31 5.48 -3.36
C LEU A 149 5.94 6.44 -4.37
N TRP A 150 5.37 7.64 -4.53
CA TRP A 150 5.92 8.70 -5.39
C TRP A 150 7.08 9.44 -4.71
N GLY A 151 7.06 9.55 -3.38
CA GLY A 151 8.09 10.27 -2.62
C GLY A 151 9.32 9.43 -2.25
N GLU A 152 9.16 8.11 -2.08
CA GLU A 152 10.26 7.21 -1.70
C GLU A 152 11.50 7.30 -2.62
N PRO A 153 11.37 7.35 -3.96
CA PRO A 153 12.51 7.46 -4.87
C PRO A 153 13.30 8.77 -4.69
N PHE A 154 12.60 9.89 -4.47
CA PHE A 154 13.23 11.17 -4.15
C PHE A 154 13.97 11.08 -2.81
N ARG A 155 13.36 10.49 -1.77
CA ARG A 155 14.04 10.29 -0.49
C ARG A 155 15.27 9.40 -0.61
N ALA A 156 15.17 8.27 -1.30
CA ALA A 156 16.31 7.36 -1.50
C ALA A 156 17.51 8.03 -2.18
N PHE A 157 17.26 9.11 -2.93
CA PHE A 157 18.28 9.92 -3.57
C PHE A 157 18.83 11.05 -2.69
N SER A 158 17.97 11.69 -1.89
CA SER A 158 18.33 12.89 -1.13
C SER A 158 18.86 12.64 0.28
N ILE A 159 18.74 11.42 0.82
CA ILE A 159 19.22 11.08 2.17
C ILE A 159 20.08 9.80 2.13
N PRO A 160 20.92 9.55 3.17
CA PRO A 160 21.64 8.28 3.30
C PRO A 160 20.73 7.06 3.23
N VAL A 161 21.23 5.96 2.66
CA VAL A 161 20.45 4.72 2.46
C VAL A 161 19.91 4.19 3.78
N GLU A 162 20.70 4.22 4.85
CA GLU A 162 20.32 3.80 6.20
C GLU A 162 19.09 4.57 6.69
N ALA A 163 19.14 5.91 6.63
CA ALA A 163 18.02 6.77 7.02
C ALA A 163 16.77 6.56 6.15
N PHE A 164 16.93 6.18 4.88
CA PHE A 164 15.82 5.77 4.03
C PHE A 164 15.18 4.46 4.54
N TYR A 165 15.97 3.44 4.88
CA TYR A 165 15.46 2.17 5.41
C TYR A 165 14.76 2.34 6.77
N ASP A 166 15.31 3.17 7.66
CA ASP A 166 14.66 3.51 8.95
C ASP A 166 13.24 4.05 8.74
N SER A 167 13.08 4.93 7.75
CA SER A 167 11.77 5.49 7.44
C SER A 167 10.76 4.45 6.92
N ARG A 168 11.23 3.34 6.34
CA ARG A 168 10.37 2.25 5.88
C ARG A 168 9.84 1.40 7.03
N TYR A 169 10.62 1.19 8.09
CA TYR A 169 10.14 0.46 9.27
C TYR A 169 8.94 1.17 9.89
N VAL A 170 8.98 2.50 9.99
CA VAL A 170 7.83 3.30 10.46
C VAL A 170 6.59 3.03 9.60
N LYS A 171 6.72 3.01 8.27
CA LYS A 171 5.59 2.76 7.36
C LYS A 171 5.06 1.32 7.43
N ILE A 172 5.94 0.34 7.65
CA ILE A 172 5.53 -1.06 7.86
C ILE A 172 4.77 -1.21 9.19
N ALA A 173 5.26 -0.61 10.29
CA ALA A 173 4.55 -0.61 11.57
C ALA A 173 3.16 0.04 11.46
N GLN A 174 3.07 1.20 10.80
CA GLN A 174 1.79 1.86 10.55
C GLN A 174 0.85 0.99 9.71
N THR A 175 1.38 0.24 8.75
CA THR A 175 0.60 -0.70 7.95
C THR A 175 0.09 -1.86 8.81
N MET A 176 0.92 -2.46 9.66
CA MET A 176 0.49 -3.53 10.58
C MET A 176 -0.59 -3.06 11.56
N ARG A 177 -0.46 -1.83 12.07
CA ARG A 177 -1.50 -1.19 12.89
C ARG A 177 -2.83 -1.08 12.16
N ASP A 178 -2.81 -0.64 10.92
CA ASP A 178 -4.03 -0.46 10.15
C ASP A 178 -4.64 -1.82 9.75
N ILE A 179 -3.82 -2.86 9.53
CA ILE A 179 -4.28 -4.25 9.38
C ILE A 179 -5.04 -4.70 10.63
N ASP A 180 -4.44 -4.54 11.82
CA ASP A 180 -5.07 -4.93 13.09
C ASP A 180 -6.37 -4.14 13.32
N ARG A 181 -6.37 -2.84 13.00
CA ARG A 181 -7.56 -1.98 13.12
C ARG A 181 -8.69 -2.44 12.21
N ILE A 182 -8.40 -2.73 10.93
CA ILE A 182 -9.40 -3.22 9.98
C ILE A 182 -9.96 -4.57 10.45
N ALA A 183 -9.08 -5.50 10.85
CA ALA A 183 -9.48 -6.81 11.34
C ALA A 183 -10.35 -6.73 12.61
N ALA A 184 -9.99 -5.86 13.56
CA ALA A 184 -10.77 -5.64 14.77
C ALA A 184 -12.17 -5.07 14.46
N GLU A 185 -12.27 -4.13 13.52
CA GLU A 185 -13.56 -3.60 13.07
C GLU A 185 -14.40 -4.70 12.43
N MET A 186 -13.83 -5.48 11.50
CA MET A 186 -14.51 -6.62 10.85
C MET A 186 -15.09 -7.60 11.87
N ILE A 187 -14.29 -7.97 12.88
CA ILE A 187 -14.72 -8.90 13.93
C ILE A 187 -15.86 -8.28 14.74
N THR A 188 -15.72 -7.03 15.18
CA THR A 188 -16.73 -6.33 15.97
C THR A 188 -18.07 -6.26 15.23
N THR A 189 -18.02 -5.94 13.94
CA THR A 189 -19.19 -5.78 13.07
C THR A 189 -19.87 -7.10 12.73
N LEU A 190 -19.11 -8.16 12.46
CA LEU A 190 -19.65 -9.41 11.89
C LEU A 190 -19.85 -10.51 12.94
N ALA A 191 -18.94 -10.66 13.90
CA ALA A 191 -18.94 -11.82 14.80
C ALA A 191 -20.15 -11.86 15.77
N CYS A 192 -20.77 -10.71 16.03
CA CYS A 192 -21.97 -10.62 16.87
C CYS A 192 -23.25 -11.06 16.14
N ASN A 193 -23.19 -11.29 14.82
CA ASN A 193 -24.36 -11.65 14.02
C ASN A 193 -24.35 -13.16 13.71
N PRO A 194 -25.41 -13.93 14.07
CA PRO A 194 -25.49 -15.37 13.81
C PRO A 194 -25.28 -15.78 12.34
N LEU A 195 -25.63 -14.90 11.39
CA LEU A 195 -25.39 -15.14 9.97
C LEU A 195 -23.89 -15.35 9.66
N PHE A 196 -23.00 -14.83 10.49
CA PHE A 196 -21.55 -14.86 10.26
C PHE A 196 -20.80 -15.66 11.33
N GLU A 197 -21.48 -16.58 12.03
CA GLU A 197 -20.82 -17.49 12.96
C GLU A 197 -19.59 -18.16 12.33
N GLY A 198 -18.46 -18.18 13.04
CA GLY A 198 -17.21 -18.77 12.56
C GLY A 198 -16.34 -17.87 11.68
N ILE A 199 -16.73 -16.62 11.40
CA ILE A 199 -15.90 -15.68 10.60
C ILE A 199 -14.66 -15.17 11.35
N GLU A 200 -14.75 -15.00 12.67
CA GLU A 200 -13.72 -14.37 13.50
C GLU A 200 -12.34 -15.06 13.40
N PRO A 201 -12.24 -16.41 13.51
CA PRO A 201 -10.97 -17.10 13.31
C PRO A 201 -10.35 -16.88 11.92
N LEU A 202 -11.18 -16.75 10.87
CA LEU A 202 -10.70 -16.51 9.51
C LEU A 202 -10.09 -15.11 9.38
N ILE A 203 -10.77 -14.09 9.95
CA ILE A 203 -10.28 -12.71 9.94
C ILE A 203 -8.96 -12.61 10.70
N ARG A 204 -8.87 -13.18 11.91
CA ARG A 204 -7.63 -13.14 12.71
C ARG A 204 -6.47 -13.80 11.98
N ARG A 205 -6.68 -15.01 11.44
CA ARG A 205 -5.64 -15.73 10.70
C ARG A 205 -5.15 -14.93 9.50
N PHE A 206 -6.06 -14.36 8.72
CA PHE A 206 -5.69 -13.55 7.56
C PHE A 206 -4.88 -12.30 7.98
N ALA A 207 -5.31 -11.60 9.03
CA ALA A 207 -4.62 -10.41 9.53
C ALA A 207 -3.21 -10.72 10.07
N ASP A 208 -3.04 -11.84 10.79
CA ASP A 208 -1.73 -12.26 11.30
C ASP A 208 -0.76 -12.59 10.17
N ILE A 209 -1.21 -13.35 9.16
CA ILE A 209 -0.38 -13.66 7.99
C ILE A 209 -0.08 -12.39 7.16
N ALA A 210 -1.04 -11.46 7.05
CA ALA A 210 -0.85 -10.18 6.37
C ALA A 210 0.29 -9.36 7.02
N LYS A 211 0.35 -9.31 8.35
CA LYS A 211 1.46 -8.65 9.08
C LYS A 211 2.79 -9.33 8.80
N VAL A 212 2.89 -10.66 8.87
CA VAL A 212 4.12 -11.40 8.52
C VAL A 212 4.54 -11.10 7.07
N LYS A 213 3.58 -11.01 6.15
CA LYS A 213 3.84 -10.69 4.74
C LYS A 213 4.37 -9.26 4.53
N CYS A 214 3.94 -8.30 5.34
CA CYS A 214 4.40 -6.91 5.28
C CYS A 214 5.92 -6.78 5.45
N GLU A 215 6.53 -7.61 6.29
CA GLU A 215 7.98 -7.60 6.52
C GLU A 215 8.76 -8.64 5.72
N THR A 216 8.12 -9.70 5.19
CA THR A 216 8.80 -10.76 4.41
C THR A 216 9.14 -10.31 2.98
N LEU A 217 10.42 -10.25 2.60
CA LEU A 217 10.90 -9.89 1.26
C LEU A 217 10.80 -11.04 0.26
N ARG A 218 10.87 -10.73 -1.05
CA ARG A 218 10.91 -11.76 -2.11
C ARG A 218 12.19 -12.60 -2.11
N THR A 219 13.22 -12.13 -1.43
CA THR A 219 14.53 -12.77 -1.29
C THR A 219 14.62 -13.63 -0.04
N ASP A 220 13.61 -13.62 0.82
CA ASP A 220 13.58 -14.50 1.99
C ASP A 220 13.15 -15.91 1.59
N ASP A 221 13.80 -16.94 2.12
CA ASP A 221 13.41 -18.34 1.88
C ASP A 221 11.96 -18.62 2.29
N ALA A 222 11.51 -18.02 3.39
CA ALA A 222 10.15 -18.14 3.90
C ALA A 222 9.07 -17.53 2.97
N ILE A 223 9.43 -16.83 1.90
CA ILE A 223 8.46 -16.19 1.01
C ILE A 223 7.49 -17.18 0.40
N PHE A 224 7.92 -18.40 0.08
CA PHE A 224 7.10 -19.40 -0.58
C PHE A 224 5.91 -19.81 0.30
N ASP A 225 6.18 -20.05 1.59
CA ASP A 225 5.15 -20.40 2.57
C ASP A 225 4.30 -19.19 2.94
N VAL A 226 4.93 -18.06 3.29
CA VAL A 226 4.21 -16.84 3.71
C VAL A 226 3.31 -16.31 2.59
N TRP A 227 3.75 -16.37 1.33
CA TRP A 227 2.93 -15.96 0.20
C TRP A 227 1.76 -16.92 -0.03
N ALA A 228 2.01 -18.23 0.02
CA ALA A 228 0.96 -19.24 -0.13
C ALA A 228 -0.11 -19.08 0.97
N ASP A 229 0.31 -18.98 2.23
CA ASP A 229 -0.60 -18.76 3.36
C ASP A 229 -1.38 -17.45 3.21
N PHE A 230 -0.72 -16.37 2.78
CA PHE A 230 -1.38 -15.09 2.60
C PHE A 230 -2.49 -15.16 1.55
N VAL A 231 -2.23 -15.83 0.42
CA VAL A 231 -3.23 -16.03 -0.63
C VAL A 231 -4.36 -16.93 -0.17
N VAL A 232 -4.04 -18.11 0.38
CA VAL A 232 -5.03 -19.12 0.80
C VAL A 232 -5.94 -18.58 1.91
N THR A 233 -5.40 -17.84 2.88
CA THR A 233 -6.20 -17.23 3.95
C THR A 233 -7.10 -16.10 3.43
N SER A 234 -6.65 -15.32 2.46
CA SER A 234 -7.48 -14.34 1.74
C SER A 234 -8.64 -15.03 0.99
N GLU A 235 -8.36 -16.13 0.30
CA GLU A 235 -9.35 -16.89 -0.46
C GLU A 235 -10.37 -17.54 0.48
N ALA A 236 -9.92 -18.16 1.58
CA ALA A 236 -10.80 -18.74 2.59
C ALA A 236 -11.74 -17.69 3.20
N LEU A 237 -11.24 -16.49 3.48
CA LEU A 237 -12.06 -15.37 3.96
C LEU A 237 -13.10 -14.94 2.91
N SER A 238 -12.72 -14.90 1.63
CA SER A 238 -13.62 -14.53 0.52
C SER A 238 -14.68 -15.59 0.22
N ALA A 239 -14.36 -16.86 0.47
CA ALA A 239 -15.24 -18.00 0.27
C ALA A 239 -16.24 -18.20 1.43
N PHE A 240 -16.16 -17.40 2.49
CA PHE A 240 -17.10 -17.47 3.60
C PHE A 240 -18.54 -17.27 3.10
N THR A 241 -19.41 -18.20 3.49
CA THR A 241 -20.83 -18.17 3.12
C THR A 241 -21.66 -17.93 4.38
N PRO A 242 -22.47 -16.85 4.43
CA PRO A 242 -23.33 -16.60 5.58
C PRO A 242 -24.33 -17.74 5.83
N HIS A 243 -24.59 -18.03 7.10
CA HIS A 243 -25.54 -19.06 7.55
C HIS A 243 -26.98 -18.55 7.42
N LEU A 244 -27.58 -18.72 6.25
CA LEU A 244 -28.98 -18.39 6.01
C LEU A 244 -29.91 -19.57 6.39
N PRO A 245 -30.96 -19.35 7.19
CA PRO A 245 -31.98 -20.36 7.42
C PRO A 245 -32.79 -20.62 6.14
N ALA A 246 -33.40 -21.81 6.02
CA ALA A 246 -34.14 -22.20 4.81
C ALA A 246 -35.32 -21.26 4.50
N ASP A 247 -35.93 -20.69 5.54
CA ASP A 247 -37.04 -19.74 5.51
C ASP A 247 -36.58 -18.28 5.65
N ALA A 248 -35.30 -17.98 5.34
CA ALA A 248 -34.75 -16.63 5.49
C ALA A 248 -35.58 -15.56 4.78
N THR A 249 -35.91 -14.50 5.53
CA THR A 249 -36.62 -13.33 5.03
C THR A 249 -35.80 -12.56 3.98
N ILE A 250 -36.46 -11.67 3.23
CA ILE A 250 -35.77 -10.82 2.26
C ILE A 250 -34.69 -9.97 2.96
N ASP A 251 -35.02 -9.37 4.11
CA ASP A 251 -34.07 -8.56 4.90
C ASP A 251 -32.85 -9.38 5.35
N GLN A 252 -33.05 -10.62 5.81
CA GLN A 252 -31.94 -11.50 6.21
C GLN A 252 -31.03 -11.83 5.02
N ARG A 253 -31.59 -12.08 3.84
CA ARG A 253 -30.82 -12.33 2.61
C ARG A 253 -30.04 -11.08 2.18
N GLN A 254 -30.63 -9.90 2.33
CA GLN A 254 -29.96 -8.63 2.03
C GLN A 254 -28.82 -8.34 3.02
N LEU A 255 -29.04 -8.55 4.32
CA LEU A 255 -27.99 -8.45 5.35
C LEU A 255 -26.85 -9.44 5.09
N ALA A 256 -27.15 -10.69 4.76
CA ALA A 256 -26.13 -11.67 4.39
C ALA A 256 -25.29 -11.21 3.19
N ALA A 257 -25.94 -10.73 2.12
CA ALA A 257 -25.25 -10.23 0.94
C ALA A 257 -24.41 -8.97 1.24
N ALA A 258 -24.92 -8.05 2.06
CA ALA A 258 -24.20 -6.84 2.45
C ALA A 258 -22.96 -7.17 3.31
N GLY A 259 -23.09 -8.06 4.29
CA GLY A 259 -21.95 -8.48 5.11
C GLY A 259 -20.92 -9.26 4.30
N GLN A 260 -21.34 -10.08 3.32
CA GLN A 260 -20.41 -10.71 2.38
C GLN A 260 -19.62 -9.68 1.56
N ARG A 261 -20.27 -8.60 1.09
CA ARG A 261 -19.56 -7.49 0.43
C ARG A 261 -18.54 -6.82 1.38
N LEU A 262 -18.90 -6.60 2.64
CA LEU A 262 -17.97 -6.03 3.62
C LEU A 262 -16.76 -6.92 3.89
N ILE A 263 -16.94 -8.25 3.93
CA ILE A 263 -15.83 -9.20 4.08
C ILE A 263 -14.84 -9.04 2.93
N VAL A 264 -15.35 -9.04 1.69
CA VAL A 264 -14.51 -8.91 0.49
C VAL A 264 -13.80 -7.56 0.47
N GLN A 265 -14.50 -6.46 0.77
CA GLN A 265 -13.91 -5.12 0.80
C GLN A 265 -12.80 -4.98 1.87
N GLY A 266 -13.02 -5.54 3.07
CA GLY A 266 -12.01 -5.52 4.14
C GLY A 266 -10.79 -6.35 3.78
N ARG A 267 -11.01 -7.54 3.22
CA ARG A 267 -9.96 -8.42 2.68
C ARG A 267 -9.13 -7.70 1.62
N ASP A 268 -9.80 -7.07 0.65
CA ASP A 268 -9.18 -6.34 -0.44
C ASP A 268 -8.32 -5.19 0.08
N LEU A 269 -8.86 -4.37 0.99
CA LEU A 269 -8.11 -3.25 1.58
C LEU A 269 -6.87 -3.71 2.35
N VAL A 270 -6.99 -4.74 3.20
CA VAL A 270 -5.83 -5.35 3.89
C VAL A 270 -4.82 -5.86 2.86
N THR A 271 -5.28 -6.44 1.76
CA THR A 271 -4.41 -6.91 0.68
C THR A 271 -3.66 -5.77 0.00
N TYR A 272 -4.33 -4.65 -0.26
CA TYR A 272 -3.73 -3.47 -0.88
C TYR A 272 -2.62 -2.88 -0.03
N ILE A 273 -2.90 -2.60 1.25
CA ILE A 273 -1.92 -2.01 2.16
C ILE A 273 -0.78 -2.99 2.48
N THR A 274 -1.05 -4.30 2.56
CA THR A 274 -0.01 -5.33 2.79
C THR A 274 0.97 -5.41 1.64
N ARG A 275 0.46 -5.43 0.41
CA ARG A 275 1.32 -5.55 -0.79
C ARG A 275 2.08 -4.25 -1.04
N ALA A 276 1.45 -3.11 -0.84
CA ALA A 276 2.10 -1.80 -0.96
C ALA A 276 3.09 -1.54 0.19
N ARG A 277 2.84 -2.09 1.38
CA ARG A 277 3.54 -1.81 2.64
C ARG A 277 3.45 -0.35 3.06
N VAL A 278 2.31 0.24 2.76
CA VAL A 278 1.98 1.63 3.09
C VAL A 278 0.50 1.66 3.47
N PRO A 279 0.12 2.40 4.52
CA PRO A 279 -1.27 2.63 4.86
C PRO A 279 -2.09 3.30 3.74
N MET A 280 -3.40 3.07 3.78
CA MET A 280 -4.42 3.79 3.00
C MET A 280 -5.42 4.41 3.97
N PRO A 281 -5.12 5.60 4.54
CA PRO A 281 -5.90 6.16 5.64
C PRO A 281 -7.31 6.60 5.25
N LYS A 282 -7.54 7.07 4.02
CA LYS A 282 -8.89 7.43 3.53
C LYS A 282 -9.72 6.16 3.32
N SER A 283 -9.22 5.19 2.58
CA SER A 283 -9.93 3.93 2.30
C SER A 283 -10.18 3.14 3.58
N THR A 284 -9.24 3.16 4.54
CA THR A 284 -9.44 2.58 5.88
C THR A 284 -10.58 3.26 6.65
N ARG A 285 -10.62 4.59 6.66
CA ARG A 285 -11.71 5.32 7.31
C ARG A 285 -13.06 5.03 6.66
N GLU A 286 -13.13 5.06 5.33
CA GLU A 286 -14.35 4.80 4.57
C GLU A 286 -14.84 3.37 4.79
N TYR A 287 -13.93 2.39 4.84
CA TYR A 287 -14.27 1.02 5.17
C TYR A 287 -14.88 0.88 6.56
N ILE A 288 -14.28 1.52 7.58
CA ILE A 288 -14.80 1.52 8.95
C ILE A 288 -16.19 2.16 9.01
N GLU A 289 -16.43 3.25 8.28
CA GLU A 289 -17.77 3.84 8.23
C GLU A 289 -18.81 2.89 7.59
N ARG A 290 -18.45 2.14 6.55
CA ARG A 290 -19.32 1.10 5.98
C ARG A 290 -19.63 -0.01 7.00
N CYS A 291 -18.66 -0.40 7.81
CA CYS A 291 -18.86 -1.36 8.89
C CYS A 291 -19.87 -0.87 9.94
N LYS A 292 -19.78 0.39 10.35
CA LYS A 292 -20.73 1.02 11.28
C LYS A 292 -22.15 1.11 10.73
N VAL A 293 -22.30 1.47 9.45
CA VAL A 293 -23.61 1.49 8.78
C VAL A 293 -24.25 0.11 8.79
N PHE A 294 -23.47 -0.94 8.51
CA PHE A 294 -23.96 -2.32 8.56
C PHE A 294 -24.32 -2.78 9.98
N GLU A 295 -23.51 -2.43 10.97
CA GLU A 295 -23.81 -2.74 12.38
C GLU A 295 -25.14 -2.12 12.80
N ALA A 296 -25.41 -0.87 12.40
CA ALA A 296 -26.68 -0.21 12.65
C ALA A 296 -27.87 -0.93 11.98
N ALA A 297 -27.71 -1.38 10.73
CA ALA A 297 -28.74 -2.15 10.02
C ALA A 297 -29.02 -3.52 10.68
N CYS A 298 -28.00 -4.18 11.22
CA CYS A 298 -28.17 -5.42 11.97
C CYS A 298 -29.01 -5.22 13.24
N LYS A 299 -28.85 -4.08 13.93
CA LYS A 299 -29.60 -3.77 15.17
C LYS A 299 -31.07 -3.47 14.91
N THR A 300 -31.39 -2.87 13.77
CA THR A 300 -32.78 -2.54 13.40
C THR A 300 -33.50 -3.71 12.74
N GLY A 301 -32.78 -4.75 12.30
CA GLY A 301 -33.34 -5.90 11.59
C GLY A 301 -33.84 -5.57 10.18
N VAL A 302 -33.58 -4.36 9.69
CA VAL A 302 -34.01 -3.87 8.37
C VAL A 302 -32.77 -3.54 7.57
N ALA A 303 -32.60 -4.25 6.45
CA ALA A 303 -31.66 -3.88 5.41
C ALA A 303 -32.24 -2.68 4.64
N GLY A 304 -32.28 -1.50 5.25
CA GLY A 304 -32.75 -0.30 4.55
C GLY A 304 -31.87 0.04 3.34
N ASP A 305 -32.29 1.02 2.53
CA ASP A 305 -31.54 1.54 1.37
C ASP A 305 -30.08 1.95 1.67
N ALA A 306 -29.71 2.08 2.95
CA ALA A 306 -28.36 2.37 3.44
C ALA A 306 -27.30 1.28 3.16
N LEU A 307 -27.69 0.08 2.70
CA LEU A 307 -26.77 -1.02 2.35
C LEU A 307 -26.51 -1.16 0.85
N GLU A 308 -27.11 -0.29 0.03
CA GLU A 308 -26.71 -0.13 -1.36
C GLU A 308 -25.31 0.50 -1.45
N PRO A 309 -24.50 0.12 -2.45
CA PRO A 309 -23.20 0.74 -2.61
C PRO A 309 -23.38 2.26 -2.81
N LEU A 310 -22.68 3.05 -1.97
CA LEU A 310 -22.50 4.47 -2.25
C LEU A 310 -21.89 4.59 -3.67
N PRO A 311 -22.40 5.52 -4.50
CA PRO A 311 -21.93 5.68 -5.87
C PRO A 311 -20.44 6.03 -5.95
#